data_AF-A0A7J0BVH4-F1
#
_entry.id   AF-A0A7J0BVH4-F1
#
_cell.length_a   1.000
_cell.length_b   1.000
_cell.length_c   1.000
_cell.angle_alpha   90.00
_cell.angle_beta   90.00
_cell.angle_gamma   90.00
#
_symmetry.space_group_name_H-M   'P 1'
#
loop_
_entity.id
_entity.type
_entity.pdbx_description
1 polymer ?
#
loop_
_entity_poly.entity_id
_entity_poly.type
_entity_poly.pdbx_seq_one_letter_code
_entity_poly.pdbx_strand_id
1 'polypeptide(L)'
;MANENVVHLHVGTEIHEGWKDVSITLAIDRLSGQFDVSLTDSWIAHGQRERLKVTEGDACTVRIDGETVVTGYIDEVARDYDDASRRTSLRGRDKAGDLVDCSAPVQDWRDRTLAAIASDLCRPFGISVSARSAAASVTPFARFATNPGDTVAATLERMLRQRGLMAWSDGLGGLIIDTVTEDAPVATLQPGVNILSGQCTRSMADRYSAYTAMAHADGGADADDLEDADTITAPSGSATDPGVPRHRPLVLVAETQAGGPTLASRADHEAKTRAARAAQAVYSVPGWKNPSGALWRPRQTVTLQDDLLSLSGRWIITQVQFRQTDREGTVTELTVARAAAFAVLAEPEKATGARGWDEEDA
;
A
#
# COMPACT_ATOMS: atom_id res chain seq x y z
N MET A 1 3.92 38.96 2.02
CA MET A 1 3.15 37.84 1.43
C MET A 1 3.62 36.60 2.17
N ALA A 2 2.72 35.80 2.74
CA ALA A 2 3.13 34.55 3.37
C ALA A 2 3.84 33.70 2.31
N ASN A 3 5.00 33.11 2.63
CA ASN A 3 5.58 32.11 1.76
C ASN A 3 4.57 30.97 1.64
N GLU A 4 4.04 30.73 0.45
CA GLU A 4 3.25 29.53 0.15
C GLU A 4 4.21 28.35 -0.04
N ASN A 5 3.83 27.16 0.44
CA ASN A 5 4.56 25.89 0.34
C ASN A 5 5.78 25.76 1.28
N VAL A 6 5.64 26.14 2.55
CA VAL A 6 6.72 25.95 3.54
C VAL A 6 6.62 24.59 4.20
N VAL A 7 7.76 23.89 4.27
CA VAL A 7 7.88 22.59 4.94
C VAL A 7 8.58 22.76 6.27
N HIS A 8 7.93 22.30 7.33
CA HIS A 8 8.49 22.26 8.67
C HIS A 8 8.65 20.83 9.14
N LEU A 9 9.81 20.53 9.72
CA LEU A 9 10.01 19.34 10.55
C LEU A 9 10.00 19.78 12.01
N HIS A 10 9.05 19.28 12.79
CA HIS A 10 8.98 19.53 14.23
C HIS A 10 9.59 18.36 14.98
N VAL A 11 10.53 18.64 15.89
CA VAL A 11 11.15 17.66 16.78
C VAL A 11 11.11 18.24 18.20
N GLY A 12 10.31 17.62 19.09
CA GLY A 12 10.04 18.20 20.40
C GLY A 12 9.47 19.62 20.31
N THR A 13 10.18 20.61 20.86
CA THR A 13 9.83 22.03 20.78
C THR A 13 10.51 22.76 19.63
N GLU A 14 11.44 22.11 18.93
CA GLU A 14 12.21 22.72 17.84
C GLU A 14 11.47 22.59 16.50
N ILE A 15 11.63 23.61 15.67
CA ILE A 15 11.07 23.68 14.32
C ILE A 15 12.24 23.87 13.37
N HIS A 16 12.37 22.96 12.41
CA HIS A 16 13.38 23.00 11.37
C HIS A 16 12.75 23.27 10.01
N GLU A 17 13.25 24.29 9.32
CA GLU A 17 12.75 24.79 8.04
C GLU A 17 13.91 25.19 7.12
N GLY A 18 13.61 25.70 5.92
CA GLY A 18 14.63 26.14 4.95
C GLY A 18 15.24 24.98 4.15
N TRP A 19 14.47 23.91 3.98
CA TRP A 19 14.87 22.73 3.19
C TRP A 19 15.10 23.10 1.73
N LYS A 20 16.24 22.62 1.20
CA LYS A 20 16.62 22.78 -0.20
C LYS A 20 15.96 21.71 -1.07
N ASP A 21 15.97 20.49 -0.56
CA ASP A 21 15.34 19.34 -1.18
C ASP A 21 14.29 18.76 -0.22
N VAL A 22 13.10 18.51 -0.73
CA VAL A 22 12.01 17.84 -0.01
C VAL A 22 11.47 16.73 -0.89
N SER A 23 11.28 15.55 -0.32
CA SER A 23 10.53 14.45 -0.89
C SER A 23 9.68 13.80 0.20
N ILE A 24 8.35 13.94 0.12
CA ILE A 24 7.41 13.30 1.06
C ILE A 24 6.49 12.40 0.27
N THR A 25 6.51 11.10 0.56
CA THR A 25 5.80 10.07 -0.19
C THR A 25 4.77 9.38 0.70
N LEU A 26 3.50 9.43 0.28
CA LEU A 26 2.38 8.71 0.90
C LEU A 26 1.77 7.76 -0.14
N ALA A 27 1.43 6.54 0.23
CA ALA A 27 0.88 5.55 -0.70
C ALA A 27 -0.09 4.57 -0.03
N ILE A 28 -0.97 3.94 -0.81
CA ILE A 28 -1.92 2.91 -0.33
C ILE A 28 -1.40 1.47 -0.51
N ASP A 29 -0.35 1.28 -1.31
CA ASP A 29 0.26 -0.01 -1.61
C ASP A 29 1.42 -0.35 -0.66
N ARG A 30 1.72 0.56 0.29
CA ARG A 30 2.72 0.43 1.34
C ARG A 30 2.09 0.83 2.67
N LEU A 31 2.52 0.17 3.75
CA LEU A 31 1.91 0.39 5.06
C LEU A 31 2.30 1.74 5.66
N SER A 32 3.51 2.22 5.40
CA SER A 32 4.06 3.48 5.95
C SER A 32 4.43 4.48 4.86
N GLY A 33 4.11 5.75 5.09
CA GLY A 33 4.66 6.88 4.35
C GLY A 33 6.11 7.19 4.75
N GLN A 34 6.80 7.96 3.92
CA GLN A 34 8.21 8.33 4.10
C GLN A 34 8.43 9.83 3.82
N PHE A 35 9.39 10.44 4.51
CA PHE A 35 9.96 11.72 4.14
C PHE A 35 11.48 11.65 3.99
N ASP A 36 12.01 12.48 3.11
CA ASP A 36 13.43 12.82 2.96
C ASP A 36 13.50 14.35 2.79
N VAL A 37 14.18 15.01 3.72
CA VAL A 37 14.42 16.45 3.65
C VAL A 37 15.90 16.71 3.80
N SER A 38 16.44 17.60 2.96
CA SER A 38 17.85 17.93 3.03
C SER A 38 18.13 19.41 2.86
N LEU A 39 19.17 19.88 3.56
CA LEU A 39 19.72 21.21 3.41
C LEU A 39 21.19 21.10 3.00
N THR A 40 21.64 22.07 2.20
CA THR A 40 23.05 22.25 1.87
C THR A 40 23.48 23.62 2.36
N ASP A 41 24.49 23.65 3.22
CA ASP A 41 25.18 24.87 3.58
C ASP A 41 26.37 25.06 2.62
N SER A 42 26.38 26.18 1.88
CA SER A 42 27.61 26.65 1.26
C SER A 42 28.56 27.14 2.35
N TRP A 43 29.84 26.80 2.23
CA TRP A 43 30.87 27.08 3.23
C TRP A 43 30.94 28.59 3.54
N ILE A 44 30.33 29.04 4.66
CA ILE A 44 30.41 30.44 5.10
C ILE A 44 31.72 30.64 5.86
N ALA A 45 32.61 31.45 5.29
CA ALA A 45 33.89 31.86 5.86
C ALA A 45 33.81 32.62 7.21
N HIS A 46 32.63 32.78 7.81
CA HIS A 46 32.37 33.69 8.94
C HIS A 46 31.36 33.18 9.98
N GLY A 47 31.47 31.91 10.41
CA GLY A 47 30.90 31.48 11.70
C GLY A 47 29.84 30.39 11.63
N GLN A 48 29.79 29.63 12.72
CA GLN A 48 29.01 28.40 12.90
C GLN A 48 27.51 28.62 12.70
N ARG A 49 26.91 27.97 11.70
CA ARG A 49 25.52 27.51 11.86
C ARG A 49 25.52 26.43 12.94
N GLU A 50 24.62 26.58 13.92
CA GLU A 50 24.35 25.51 14.89
C GLU A 50 23.96 24.25 14.11
N ARG A 51 24.51 23.09 14.48
CA ARG A 51 24.05 21.82 13.93
C ARG A 51 22.56 21.66 14.26
N LEU A 52 21.77 21.18 13.30
CA LEU A 52 20.41 20.73 13.57
C LEU A 52 20.45 19.76 14.77
N LYS A 53 19.72 20.08 15.84
CA LYS A 53 19.63 19.28 17.06
C LYS A 53 18.59 18.18 16.85
N VAL A 54 18.96 17.26 15.95
CA VAL A 54 18.15 16.10 15.57
C VAL A 54 19.02 14.86 15.59
N THR A 55 18.42 13.76 16.04
CA THR A 55 19.04 12.44 16.17
C THR A 55 18.08 11.38 15.63
N GLU A 56 18.63 10.26 15.16
CA GLU A 56 17.85 9.08 14.82
C GLU A 56 17.01 8.60 16.02
N GLY A 57 15.79 8.15 15.75
CA GLY A 57 14.80 7.76 16.75
C GLY A 57 13.98 8.91 17.32
N ASP A 58 14.30 10.17 17.01
CA ASP A 58 13.50 11.31 17.46
C ASP A 58 12.08 11.24 16.89
N ALA A 59 11.08 11.42 17.76
CA ALA A 59 9.70 11.60 17.34
C ALA A 59 9.53 12.94 16.63
N CYS A 60 8.90 12.92 15.46
CA CYS A 60 8.78 14.09 14.61
C CYS A 60 7.42 14.21 13.92
N THR A 61 7.08 15.43 13.50
CA THR A 61 5.98 15.68 12.57
C THR A 61 6.44 16.54 11.41
N VAL A 62 6.12 16.12 10.18
CA VAL A 62 6.33 16.92 8.97
C VAL A 62 5.05 17.65 8.63
N ARG A 63 5.16 18.95 8.38
CA ARG A 63 4.05 19.83 8.01
C ARG A 63 4.31 20.54 6.70
N ILE A 64 3.25 20.71 5.92
CA ILE A 64 3.20 21.53 4.71
C ILE A 64 2.18 22.64 4.97
N ASP A 65 2.61 23.91 4.92
CA ASP A 65 1.74 25.07 5.17
C ASP A 65 0.94 24.96 6.49
N GLY A 66 1.54 24.37 7.52
CA GLY A 66 0.91 24.12 8.82
C GLY A 66 0.02 22.88 8.89
N GLU A 67 -0.34 22.25 7.78
CA GLU A 67 -1.04 20.96 7.76
C GLU A 67 -0.06 19.81 7.98
N THR A 68 -0.34 18.93 8.94
CA THR A 68 0.51 17.76 9.18
C THR A 68 0.29 16.72 8.09
N VAL A 69 1.39 16.19 7.55
CA VAL A 69 1.38 15.16 6.48
C VAL A 69 2.03 13.86 6.92
N VAL A 70 3.00 13.93 7.84
CA VAL A 70 3.66 12.76 8.44
C VAL A 70 3.79 12.97 9.94
N THR A 71 3.46 11.95 10.72
CA THR A 71 3.72 11.82 12.16
C THR A 71 4.40 10.48 12.39
N GLY A 72 5.63 10.52 12.89
CA GLY A 72 6.46 9.33 13.04
C GLY A 72 7.82 9.64 13.62
N TYR A 73 8.86 9.03 13.07
CA TYR A 73 10.20 9.06 13.63
C TYR A 73 11.26 9.35 12.57
N ILE A 74 12.37 9.96 12.98
CA ILE A 74 13.57 10.08 12.15
C ILE A 74 14.28 8.72 12.15
N ASP A 75 14.35 8.06 11.00
CA ASP A 75 15.06 6.79 10.83
C ASP A 75 16.57 7.02 10.63
N GLU A 76 16.95 8.06 9.88
CA GLU A 76 18.33 8.30 9.46
C GLU A 76 18.68 9.80 9.50
N VAL A 77 19.88 10.11 10.02
CA VAL A 77 20.49 11.43 9.97
C VAL A 77 21.84 11.33 9.25
N ALA A 78 21.84 11.60 7.95
CA ALA A 78 23.04 11.61 7.12
C ALA A 78 23.68 12.99 7.10
N ARG A 79 25.00 13.04 7.29
CA ARG A 79 25.78 14.29 7.27
C ARG A 79 27.04 14.09 6.44
N ASP A 80 27.11 14.82 5.33
CA ASP A 80 28.22 14.76 4.38
C ASP A 80 28.89 16.13 4.28
N TYR A 81 30.19 16.16 3.99
CA TYR A 81 30.90 17.39 3.72
C TYR A 81 32.06 17.18 2.76
N ASP A 82 32.38 18.23 2.03
CA ASP A 82 33.63 18.40 1.30
C ASP A 82 34.23 19.79 1.63
N ASP A 83 35.29 20.17 0.91
CA ASP A 83 35.97 21.46 1.12
C ASP A 83 35.07 22.67 0.80
N ALA A 84 33.97 22.50 0.05
CA ALA A 84 33.13 23.56 -0.46
C ALA A 84 31.69 23.55 0.10
N SER A 85 31.24 22.44 0.67
CA SER A 85 29.83 22.20 0.99
C SER A 85 29.65 21.29 2.20
N ARG A 86 28.52 21.48 2.89
CA ARG A 86 28.03 20.55 3.92
C ARG A 86 26.57 20.22 3.62
N ARG A 87 26.21 18.95 3.71
CA ARG A 87 24.84 18.47 3.52
C ARG A 87 24.37 17.76 4.78
N THR A 88 23.14 18.06 5.20
CA THR A 88 22.42 17.24 6.17
C THR A 88 21.13 16.75 5.52
N SER A 89 20.92 15.43 5.53
CA SER A 89 19.69 14.79 5.07
C SER A 89 19.06 14.03 6.23
N LEU A 90 17.76 14.22 6.39
CA LEU A 90 16.94 13.54 7.39
C LEU A 90 15.93 12.69 6.65
N ARG A 91 15.89 11.41 7.00
CA ARG A 91 14.90 10.46 6.49
C ARG A 91 14.12 9.86 7.63
N GLY A 92 12.86 9.57 7.37
CA GLY A 92 12.02 8.91 8.34
C GLY A 92 10.73 8.42 7.74
N ARG A 93 9.99 7.66 8.54
CA ARG A 93 8.67 7.12 8.20
C ARG A 93 7.62 7.59 9.19
N ASP A 94 6.36 7.47 8.80
CA ASP A 94 5.28 7.56 9.78
C ASP A 94 5.35 6.40 10.79
N LYS A 95 4.55 6.50 11.87
CA LYS A 95 4.52 5.47 12.92
C LYS A 95 4.28 4.05 12.41
N ALA A 96 3.59 3.87 11.27
CA ALA A 96 3.33 2.53 10.76
C ALA A 96 4.61 1.81 10.30
N GLY A 97 5.74 2.53 10.16
CA GLY A 97 7.07 1.92 9.98
C GLY A 97 7.39 0.87 11.06
N ASP A 98 7.01 1.11 12.31
CA ASP A 98 7.23 0.15 13.39
C ASP A 98 6.43 -1.15 13.18
N LEU A 99 5.24 -1.09 12.58
CA LEU A 99 4.44 -2.28 12.29
C LEU A 99 5.11 -3.16 11.22
N VAL A 100 5.83 -2.54 10.30
CA VAL A 100 6.59 -3.23 9.25
C VAL A 100 7.81 -3.93 9.86
N ASP A 101 8.48 -3.29 10.82
CA ASP A 101 9.78 -3.74 11.32
C ASP A 101 9.66 -4.69 12.52
N CYS A 102 8.69 -4.46 13.41
CA CYS A 102 8.61 -5.15 14.69
C CYS A 102 7.74 -6.41 14.66
N SER A 103 8.17 -7.41 15.43
CA SER A 103 7.46 -8.67 15.62
C SER A 103 6.09 -8.47 16.28
N ALA A 104 5.10 -9.23 15.81
CA ALA A 104 3.83 -9.36 16.52
C ALA A 104 4.04 -10.18 17.82
N PRO A 105 3.31 -9.84 18.90
CA PRO A 105 3.35 -10.64 20.12
C PRO A 105 2.81 -12.04 19.84
N VAL A 106 3.36 -13.06 20.52
CA VAL A 106 2.79 -14.41 20.47
C VAL A 106 1.48 -14.41 21.26
N GLN A 107 0.37 -14.36 20.55
CA GLN A 107 -0.96 -14.22 21.12
C GLN A 107 -2.02 -14.96 20.30
N ASP A 108 -3.07 -15.43 20.98
CA ASP A 108 -4.29 -15.93 20.36
C ASP A 108 -5.52 -15.09 20.74
N TRP A 109 -6.45 -15.02 19.80
CA TRP A 109 -7.75 -14.40 19.95
C TRP A 109 -8.84 -15.39 19.56
N ARG A 110 -9.99 -15.32 20.24
CA ARG A 110 -11.19 -16.10 19.94
C ARG A 110 -12.39 -15.18 19.84
N ASP A 111 -13.23 -15.41 18.83
CA ASP A 111 -14.43 -14.63 18.57
C ASP A 111 -14.18 -13.12 18.48
N ARG A 112 -13.06 -12.72 17.85
CA ARG A 112 -12.66 -11.31 17.69
C ARG A 112 -12.65 -10.90 16.22
N THR A 113 -13.10 -9.68 15.97
CA THR A 113 -13.11 -9.09 14.63
C THR A 113 -11.73 -8.64 14.19
N LEU A 114 -11.54 -8.45 12.88
CA LEU A 114 -10.29 -7.94 12.33
C LEU A 114 -9.93 -6.58 12.94
N ALA A 115 -10.90 -5.67 13.03
CA ALA A 115 -10.69 -4.34 13.62
C ALA A 115 -10.24 -4.42 15.09
N ALA A 116 -10.80 -5.36 15.87
CA ALA A 116 -10.46 -5.51 17.28
C ALA A 116 -9.05 -6.07 17.47
N ILE A 117 -8.67 -7.09 16.70
CA ILE A 117 -7.31 -7.67 16.76
C ILE A 117 -6.29 -6.66 16.23
N ALA A 118 -6.57 -5.96 15.13
CA ALA A 118 -5.70 -4.91 14.60
C ALA A 118 -5.48 -3.80 15.63
N SER A 119 -6.52 -3.39 16.35
CA SER A 119 -6.40 -2.41 17.44
C SER A 119 -5.53 -2.92 18.59
N ASP A 120 -5.67 -4.20 18.98
CA ASP A 120 -4.83 -4.81 20.01
C ASP A 120 -3.35 -4.81 19.61
N LEU A 121 -3.05 -5.15 18.35
CA LEU A 121 -1.71 -5.18 17.78
C LEU A 121 -1.08 -3.79 17.61
N CYS A 122 -1.86 -2.76 17.24
CA CYS A 122 -1.36 -1.40 16.99
C CYS A 122 -1.19 -0.57 18.27
N ARG A 123 -1.91 -0.91 19.34
CA ARG A 123 -1.93 -0.16 20.59
C ARG A 123 -0.55 0.04 21.25
N PRO A 124 0.36 -0.95 21.32
CA PRO A 124 1.70 -0.75 21.89
C PRO A 124 2.54 0.30 21.15
N PHE A 125 2.26 0.52 19.86
CA PHE A 125 2.94 1.50 19.00
C PHE A 125 2.26 2.88 19.03
N GLY A 126 1.17 3.02 19.79
CA GLY A 126 0.39 4.26 19.83
C GLY A 126 -0.21 4.63 18.47
N ILE A 127 -0.61 3.63 17.69
CA ILE A 127 -1.25 3.77 16.37
C ILE A 127 -2.75 3.48 16.52
N SER A 128 -3.57 4.42 16.07
CA SER A 128 -5.03 4.25 16.04
C SER A 128 -5.47 3.44 14.82
N VAL A 129 -6.58 2.71 14.91
CA VAL A 129 -7.11 1.91 13.80
C VAL A 129 -8.49 2.44 13.39
N SER A 130 -8.64 2.80 12.13
CA SER A 130 -9.89 3.26 11.50
C SER A 130 -10.41 2.21 10.51
N ALA A 131 -11.24 1.29 10.99
CA ALA A 131 -11.95 0.33 10.14
C ALA A 131 -13.16 0.97 9.45
N ARG A 132 -13.05 1.29 8.16
CA ARG A 132 -14.10 1.95 7.36
C ARG A 132 -15.03 0.95 6.68
N SER A 133 -14.51 -0.22 6.29
CA SER A 133 -15.32 -1.30 5.73
C SER A 133 -16.02 -2.10 6.83
N ALA A 134 -17.32 -2.35 6.68
CA ALA A 134 -18.09 -3.18 7.61
C ALA A 134 -17.52 -4.60 7.76
N ALA A 135 -16.91 -5.15 6.70
CA ALA A 135 -16.30 -6.48 6.73
C ALA A 135 -15.17 -6.61 7.78
N ALA A 136 -14.53 -5.50 8.17
CA ALA A 136 -13.50 -5.48 9.22
C ALA A 136 -14.09 -5.66 10.63
N SER A 137 -15.36 -5.32 10.81
CA SER A 137 -16.00 -5.17 12.12
C SER A 137 -17.19 -6.11 12.36
N VAL A 138 -17.69 -6.78 11.31
CA VAL A 138 -18.90 -7.63 11.40
C VAL A 138 -18.56 -9.09 11.65
N THR A 139 -17.63 -9.68 10.88
CA THR A 139 -17.36 -11.13 10.94
C THR A 139 -16.15 -11.44 11.83
N PRO A 140 -16.35 -11.98 13.06
CA PRO A 140 -15.25 -12.37 13.92
C PRO A 140 -14.50 -13.59 13.36
N PHE A 141 -13.21 -13.69 13.68
CA PHE A 141 -12.45 -14.93 13.56
C PHE A 141 -12.85 -15.84 14.72
N ALA A 142 -13.22 -17.09 14.44
CA ALA A 142 -13.50 -18.07 15.49
C ALA A 142 -12.24 -18.28 16.37
N ARG A 143 -11.09 -18.40 15.70
CA ARG A 143 -9.77 -18.36 16.34
C ARG A 143 -8.75 -17.76 15.40
N PHE A 144 -7.94 -16.84 15.91
CA PHE A 144 -6.80 -16.30 15.19
C PHE A 144 -5.58 -16.31 16.11
N ALA A 145 -4.43 -16.75 15.61
CA ALA A 145 -3.17 -16.70 16.34
C ALA A 145 -2.09 -16.07 15.46
N THR A 146 -1.18 -15.34 16.07
CA THR A 146 0.07 -14.86 15.44
C THR A 146 1.03 -16.02 15.24
N ASN A 147 1.85 -15.98 14.19
CA ASN A 147 2.97 -16.90 14.08
C ASN A 147 4.20 -16.29 14.77
N PRO A 148 4.99 -17.06 15.54
CA PRO A 148 6.24 -16.58 16.10
C PRO A 148 7.18 -16.07 15.01
N GLY A 149 7.67 -14.83 15.15
CA GLY A 149 8.60 -14.20 14.22
C GLY A 149 7.95 -13.37 13.11
N ASP A 150 6.64 -13.48 12.89
CA ASP A 150 5.92 -12.59 11.96
C ASP A 150 5.95 -11.15 12.50
N THR A 151 6.08 -10.18 11.60
CA THR A 151 5.88 -8.77 11.95
C THR A 151 4.39 -8.47 12.16
N VAL A 152 4.07 -7.33 12.78
CA VAL A 152 2.67 -6.90 12.90
C VAL A 152 2.06 -6.70 11.51
N ALA A 153 2.79 -6.12 10.58
CA ALA A 153 2.37 -5.96 9.19
C ALA A 153 2.06 -7.30 8.51
N ALA A 154 2.93 -8.31 8.64
CA ALA A 154 2.70 -9.64 8.08
C ALA A 154 1.47 -10.32 8.69
N THR A 155 1.27 -10.16 10.00
CA THR A 155 0.09 -10.66 10.72
C THR A 155 -1.20 -10.00 10.21
N LEU A 156 -1.20 -8.67 10.08
CA LEU A 156 -2.33 -7.91 9.54
C LEU A 156 -2.63 -8.32 8.10
N GLU A 157 -1.62 -8.48 7.26
CA GLU A 157 -1.80 -8.86 5.85
C GLU A 157 -2.54 -10.19 5.70
N ARG A 158 -2.24 -11.18 6.55
CA ARG A 158 -2.95 -12.46 6.58
C ARG A 158 -4.43 -12.28 6.94
N MET A 159 -4.74 -11.45 7.93
CA MET A 159 -6.13 -11.16 8.31
C MET A 159 -6.88 -10.42 7.21
N LEU A 160 -6.23 -9.43 6.59
CA LEU A 160 -6.79 -8.60 5.53
C LEU A 160 -7.14 -9.45 4.30
N ARG A 161 -6.25 -10.38 3.89
CA ARG A 161 -6.56 -11.37 2.85
C ARG A 161 -7.78 -12.22 3.20
N GLN A 162 -7.91 -12.64 4.46
CA GLN A 162 -9.05 -13.43 4.92
C GLN A 162 -10.39 -12.68 4.95
N ARG A 163 -10.35 -11.35 4.80
CA ARG A 163 -11.53 -10.47 4.77
C ARG A 163 -11.69 -9.71 3.45
N GLY A 164 -10.79 -9.90 2.48
CA GLY A 164 -10.83 -9.16 1.21
C GLY A 164 -10.60 -7.66 1.39
N LEU A 165 -9.73 -7.26 2.32
CA LEU A 165 -9.48 -5.87 2.70
C LEU A 165 -8.03 -5.48 2.46
N MET A 166 -7.76 -4.18 2.55
CA MET A 166 -6.42 -3.60 2.55
C MET A 166 -6.25 -2.70 3.78
N ALA A 167 -5.00 -2.41 4.11
CA ALA A 167 -4.66 -1.42 5.12
C ALA A 167 -3.50 -0.53 4.65
N TRP A 168 -3.56 0.74 5.03
CA TRP A 168 -2.54 1.74 4.75
C TRP A 168 -2.54 2.80 5.84
N SER A 169 -1.39 3.43 6.07
CA SER A 169 -1.28 4.55 7.02
C SER A 169 -2.02 5.79 6.50
N ASP A 170 -2.60 6.57 7.42
CA ASP A 170 -3.12 7.90 7.13
C ASP A 170 -2.04 9.00 7.12
N GLY A 171 -0.79 8.64 7.43
CA GLY A 171 0.35 9.54 7.60
C GLY A 171 0.35 10.29 8.93
N LEU A 172 -0.75 10.30 9.68
CA LEU A 172 -0.93 11.06 10.92
C LEU A 172 -0.75 10.20 12.19
N GLY A 173 -0.23 8.98 12.01
CA GLY A 173 -0.06 8.01 13.08
C GLY A 173 -1.27 7.10 13.30
N GLY A 174 -2.16 7.00 12.32
CA GLY A 174 -3.26 6.05 12.26
C GLY A 174 -3.15 5.07 11.09
N LEU A 175 -3.85 3.95 11.21
CA LEU A 175 -3.99 2.92 10.20
C LEU A 175 -5.44 2.86 9.71
N ILE A 176 -5.64 2.97 8.40
CA ILE A 176 -6.96 2.82 7.77
C ILE A 176 -7.11 1.38 7.30
N ILE A 177 -8.27 0.77 7.55
CA ILE A 177 -8.64 -0.55 7.02
C ILE A 177 -9.91 -0.41 6.19
N ASP A 178 -9.81 -0.67 4.89
CA ASP A 178 -10.90 -0.43 3.93
C ASP A 178 -10.70 -1.21 2.62
N THR A 179 -11.64 -1.07 1.68
CA THR A 179 -11.45 -1.44 0.28
C THR A 179 -11.10 -0.21 -0.57
N VAL A 180 -10.51 -0.43 -1.74
CA VAL A 180 -10.16 0.64 -2.67
C VAL A 180 -11.32 0.86 -3.66
N THR A 181 -11.99 2.01 -3.55
CA THR A 181 -13.13 2.39 -4.38
C THR A 181 -12.94 3.76 -5.02
N GLU A 182 -13.61 3.99 -6.15
CA GLU A 182 -13.58 5.28 -6.84
C GLU A 182 -14.65 6.22 -6.24
N ASP A 183 -14.20 7.22 -5.50
CA ASP A 183 -15.05 8.27 -4.94
C ASP A 183 -15.35 9.36 -5.98
N ALA A 184 -16.03 10.43 -5.58
CA ALA A 184 -16.17 11.62 -6.42
C ALA A 184 -14.77 12.20 -6.74
N PRO A 185 -14.50 12.54 -8.01
CA PRO A 185 -13.18 13.04 -8.39
C PRO A 185 -12.90 14.42 -7.80
N VAL A 186 -11.71 14.60 -7.23
CA VAL A 186 -11.25 15.89 -6.66
C VAL A 186 -10.68 16.82 -7.73
N ALA A 187 -10.32 16.29 -8.90
CA ALA A 187 -9.78 17.03 -10.02
C ALA A 187 -9.95 16.29 -11.36
N THR A 188 -9.84 17.03 -12.45
CA THR A 188 -9.61 16.49 -13.80
C THR A 188 -8.18 16.81 -14.21
N LEU A 189 -7.41 15.81 -14.63
CA LEU A 189 -6.04 15.98 -15.13
C LEU A 189 -6.06 15.96 -16.66
N GLN A 190 -5.53 17.03 -17.26
CA GLN A 190 -5.51 17.22 -18.71
C GLN A 190 -4.16 17.81 -19.19
N PRO A 191 -3.49 17.17 -20.18
CA PRO A 191 -2.27 17.70 -20.79
C PRO A 191 -2.48 19.10 -21.37
N GLY A 192 -1.46 19.96 -21.19
CA GLY A 192 -1.52 21.36 -21.64
C GLY A 192 -2.40 22.28 -20.77
N VAL A 193 -3.04 21.76 -19.72
CA VAL A 193 -3.85 22.54 -18.77
C VAL A 193 -3.22 22.55 -17.38
N ASN A 194 -3.15 21.39 -16.72
CA ASN A 194 -2.73 21.28 -15.32
C ASN A 194 -1.77 20.11 -15.05
N ILE A 195 -1.18 19.57 -16.10
CA ILE A 195 -0.15 18.53 -16.06
C ILE A 195 1.15 19.13 -16.59
N LEU A 196 2.24 18.98 -15.82
CA LEU A 196 3.60 19.34 -16.23
C LEU A 196 4.22 18.24 -17.10
N SER A 197 4.07 16.98 -16.66
CA SER A 197 4.52 15.80 -17.39
C SER A 197 3.62 14.61 -17.06
N GLY A 198 3.51 13.68 -18.00
CA GLY A 198 2.79 12.43 -17.84
C GLY A 198 3.58 11.29 -18.46
N GLN A 199 3.61 10.15 -17.78
CA GLN A 199 4.14 8.91 -18.32
C GLN A 199 3.19 7.76 -18.00
N CYS A 200 3.12 6.77 -18.88
CA CYS A 200 2.29 5.58 -18.68
C CYS A 200 3.05 4.35 -19.14
N THR A 201 3.06 3.32 -18.30
CA THR A 201 3.55 2.00 -18.67
C THR A 201 2.35 1.09 -18.88
N ARG A 202 2.29 0.45 -20.05
CA ARG A 202 1.29 -0.57 -20.38
C ARG A 202 2.00 -1.88 -20.71
N SER A 203 1.71 -2.94 -19.96
CA SER A 203 2.43 -4.21 -20.09
C SER A 203 1.51 -5.39 -20.33
N MET A 204 1.96 -6.31 -21.18
CA MET A 204 1.35 -7.63 -21.41
C MET A 204 2.08 -8.77 -20.69
N ALA A 205 3.16 -8.46 -19.93
CA ALA A 205 3.99 -9.47 -19.27
C ALA A 205 3.14 -10.39 -18.37
N ASP A 206 2.28 -9.77 -17.56
CA ASP A 206 1.39 -10.44 -16.60
C ASP A 206 -0.06 -10.56 -17.07
N ARG A 207 -0.30 -10.46 -18.37
CA ARG A 207 -1.64 -10.66 -18.96
C ARG A 207 -1.72 -11.93 -19.78
N TYR A 208 -2.85 -12.61 -19.67
CA TYR A 208 -3.11 -13.91 -20.25
C TYR A 208 -4.47 -13.90 -20.95
N SER A 209 -4.63 -14.65 -22.04
CA SER A 209 -5.88 -14.73 -22.79
C SER A 209 -6.93 -15.58 -22.09
N ALA A 210 -6.48 -16.56 -21.30
CA ALA A 210 -7.33 -17.47 -20.55
C ALA A 210 -6.70 -17.74 -19.18
N TYR A 211 -7.54 -17.77 -18.16
CA TYR A 211 -7.19 -18.07 -16.78
C TYR A 211 -7.98 -19.31 -16.37
N THR A 212 -7.28 -20.32 -15.88
CA THR A 212 -7.90 -21.55 -15.37
C THR A 212 -7.44 -21.76 -13.94
N ALA A 213 -8.34 -21.69 -12.97
CA ALA A 213 -8.08 -22.09 -11.60
C ALA A 213 -8.44 -23.56 -11.41
N MET A 214 -7.54 -24.36 -10.84
CA MET A 214 -7.71 -25.78 -10.59
C MET A 214 -7.49 -26.10 -9.12
N ALA A 215 -8.30 -27.00 -8.56
CA ALA A 215 -8.01 -27.61 -7.27
C ALA A 215 -6.84 -28.58 -7.39
N HIS A 216 -6.11 -28.83 -6.30
CA HIS A 216 -5.28 -30.03 -6.23
C HIS A 216 -6.18 -31.26 -6.39
N ALA A 217 -5.77 -32.20 -7.24
CA ALA A 217 -6.35 -33.53 -7.18
C ALA A 217 -5.94 -34.12 -5.84
N ASP A 218 -6.90 -34.42 -4.97
CA ASP A 218 -6.62 -35.23 -3.79
C ASP A 218 -6.04 -36.55 -4.29
N GLY A 219 -4.77 -36.80 -3.99
CA GLY A 219 -4.06 -38.01 -4.35
C GLY A 219 -4.64 -39.19 -3.59
N GLY A 220 -5.70 -39.77 -4.15
CA GLY A 220 -6.35 -41.00 -3.69
C GLY A 220 -6.56 -41.98 -4.84
N ALA A 221 -5.70 -41.95 -5.86
CA ALA A 221 -5.57 -43.09 -6.75
C ALA A 221 -4.45 -43.97 -6.17
N ASP A 222 -4.81 -45.13 -5.63
CA ASP A 222 -3.84 -46.21 -5.48
C ASP A 222 -3.17 -46.42 -6.83
N ALA A 223 -1.85 -46.65 -6.83
CA ALA A 223 -1.09 -46.83 -8.07
C ALA A 223 -1.59 -48.01 -8.94
N ASP A 224 -2.45 -48.86 -8.37
CA ASP A 224 -3.08 -50.01 -9.01
C ASP A 224 -4.45 -49.71 -9.66
N ASP A 225 -5.04 -48.50 -9.47
CA ASP A 225 -6.36 -48.10 -10.02
C ASP A 225 -6.25 -47.22 -11.29
N LEU A 226 -5.16 -47.37 -12.06
CA LEU A 226 -4.89 -46.60 -13.29
C LEU A 226 -5.50 -47.20 -14.56
N GLU A 227 -6.67 -47.86 -14.48
CA GLU A 227 -7.31 -48.40 -15.68
C GLU A 227 -8.07 -47.35 -16.51
N ASP A 228 -8.37 -46.17 -15.96
CA ASP A 228 -8.97 -45.04 -16.69
C ASP A 228 -8.30 -43.69 -16.37
N ALA A 229 -7.12 -43.47 -16.94
CA ALA A 229 -6.38 -42.20 -16.84
C ALA A 229 -7.15 -40.97 -17.40
N ASP A 230 -8.23 -41.18 -18.18
CA ASP A 230 -9.09 -40.12 -18.74
C ASP A 230 -10.13 -39.57 -17.74
N THR A 231 -10.30 -40.17 -16.56
CA THR A 231 -11.40 -39.82 -15.64
C THR A 231 -10.98 -38.91 -14.47
N ILE A 232 -9.68 -38.65 -14.27
CA ILE A 232 -9.21 -37.76 -13.20
C ILE A 232 -9.18 -36.31 -13.70
N THR A 233 -10.36 -35.73 -13.96
CA THR A 233 -10.46 -34.29 -14.23
C THR A 233 -10.55 -33.54 -12.91
N ALA A 234 -9.45 -32.90 -12.50
CA ALA A 234 -9.45 -32.03 -11.33
C ALA A 234 -10.52 -30.92 -11.49
N PRO A 235 -11.31 -30.59 -10.45
CA PRO A 235 -12.26 -29.48 -10.50
C PRO A 235 -11.57 -28.19 -10.96
N SER A 236 -12.17 -27.49 -11.92
CA SER A 236 -11.62 -26.26 -12.48
C SER A 236 -12.67 -25.19 -12.73
N GLY A 237 -12.24 -23.93 -12.81
CA GLY A 237 -13.03 -22.79 -13.24
C GLY A 237 -12.20 -21.85 -14.10
N SER A 238 -12.82 -21.19 -15.06
CA SER A 238 -12.09 -20.40 -16.05
C SER A 238 -12.65 -19.00 -16.28
N ALA A 239 -11.79 -18.12 -16.76
CA ALA A 239 -12.11 -16.77 -17.21
C ALA A 239 -11.28 -16.40 -18.44
N THR A 240 -11.78 -15.48 -19.25
CA THR A 240 -11.09 -14.98 -20.44
C THR A 240 -10.84 -13.49 -20.34
N ASP A 241 -9.82 -13.05 -21.06
CA ASP A 241 -9.43 -11.64 -21.10
C ASP A 241 -9.44 -11.14 -22.54
N PRO A 242 -10.49 -10.39 -22.93
CA PRO A 242 -10.65 -9.95 -24.31
C PRO A 242 -9.56 -8.95 -24.75
N GLY A 243 -8.82 -8.37 -23.80
CA GLY A 243 -7.73 -7.44 -24.10
C GLY A 243 -6.41 -8.13 -24.48
N VAL A 244 -6.36 -9.47 -24.51
CA VAL A 244 -5.16 -10.25 -24.88
C VAL A 244 -5.45 -11.03 -26.17
N PRO A 245 -5.12 -10.48 -27.35
CA PRO A 245 -5.54 -11.05 -28.63
C PRO A 245 -4.79 -12.33 -29.03
N ARG A 246 -3.67 -12.63 -28.38
CA ARG A 246 -2.84 -13.82 -28.65
C ARG A 246 -3.03 -14.89 -27.60
N HIS A 247 -2.90 -16.15 -27.99
CA HIS A 247 -2.97 -17.29 -27.07
C HIS A 247 -1.88 -17.22 -25.98
N ARG A 248 -2.29 -17.04 -24.73
CA ARG A 248 -1.46 -17.01 -23.51
C ARG A 248 -2.28 -17.58 -22.34
N PRO A 249 -2.33 -18.90 -22.14
CA PRO A 249 -3.05 -19.45 -21.00
C PRO A 249 -2.24 -19.27 -19.71
N LEU A 250 -2.94 -19.06 -18.59
CA LEU A 250 -2.41 -19.18 -17.23
C LEU A 250 -3.23 -20.20 -16.47
N VAL A 251 -2.54 -21.11 -15.78
CA VAL A 251 -3.15 -22.09 -14.88
C VAL A 251 -2.76 -21.73 -13.46
N LEU A 252 -3.75 -21.55 -12.59
CA LEU A 252 -3.60 -21.25 -11.17
C LEU A 252 -3.97 -22.51 -10.39
N VAL A 253 -3.08 -22.99 -9.53
CA VAL A 253 -3.42 -24.02 -8.56
C VAL A 253 -3.95 -23.33 -7.31
N ALA A 254 -5.17 -23.65 -6.91
CA ALA A 254 -5.84 -23.03 -5.78
C ALA A 254 -6.31 -24.10 -4.79
N GLU A 255 -6.09 -23.86 -3.51
CA GLU A 255 -6.78 -24.63 -2.47
C GLU A 255 -8.28 -24.28 -2.50
N THR A 256 -9.12 -25.28 -2.74
CA THR A 256 -10.57 -25.16 -2.52
C THR A 256 -10.86 -25.40 -1.05
N GLN A 257 -11.51 -24.43 -0.40
CA GLN A 257 -11.93 -24.53 0.99
C GLN A 257 -13.43 -24.30 1.07
N ALA A 258 -14.12 -25.05 1.95
CA ALA A 258 -15.55 -24.93 2.15
C ALA A 258 -15.92 -23.48 2.55
N GLY A 259 -16.90 -22.89 1.87
CA GLY A 259 -17.31 -21.50 2.09
C GLY A 259 -16.40 -20.43 1.46
N GLY A 260 -15.35 -20.83 0.74
CA GLY A 260 -14.48 -19.92 -0.03
C GLY A 260 -15.03 -19.50 -1.39
N PRO A 261 -14.34 -18.58 -2.09
CA PRO A 261 -14.69 -18.22 -3.45
C PRO A 261 -14.52 -19.42 -4.39
N THR A 262 -15.42 -19.54 -5.37
CA THR A 262 -15.37 -20.60 -6.37
C THR A 262 -14.12 -20.48 -7.25
N LEU A 263 -13.69 -21.59 -7.87
CA LEU A 263 -12.58 -21.58 -8.82
C LEU A 263 -12.83 -20.61 -10.00
N ALA A 264 -14.07 -20.51 -10.47
CA ALA A 264 -14.45 -19.53 -11.50
C ALA A 264 -14.29 -18.08 -11.00
N SER A 265 -14.72 -17.79 -9.77
CA SER A 265 -14.52 -16.47 -9.14
C SER A 265 -13.05 -16.13 -8.97
N ARG A 266 -12.19 -17.11 -8.67
CA ARG A 266 -10.73 -16.92 -8.59
C ARG A 266 -10.14 -16.59 -9.97
N ALA A 267 -10.49 -17.35 -11.00
CA ALA A 267 -10.04 -17.09 -12.36
C ALA A 267 -10.47 -15.70 -12.86
N ASP A 268 -11.73 -15.33 -12.61
CA ASP A 268 -12.28 -14.01 -12.97
C ASP A 268 -11.60 -12.87 -12.19
N HIS A 269 -11.37 -13.06 -10.89
CA HIS A 269 -10.65 -12.10 -10.07
C HIS A 269 -9.22 -11.88 -10.57
N GLU A 270 -8.47 -12.96 -10.84
CA GLU A 270 -7.11 -12.87 -11.36
C GLU A 270 -7.07 -12.13 -12.71
N ALA A 271 -8.00 -12.46 -13.62
CA ALA A 271 -8.12 -11.81 -14.92
C ALA A 271 -8.35 -10.30 -14.78
N LYS A 272 -9.32 -9.89 -13.95
CA LYS A 272 -9.67 -8.48 -13.72
C LYS A 272 -8.55 -7.71 -13.03
N THR A 273 -7.95 -8.29 -11.99
CA THR A 273 -6.87 -7.65 -11.23
C THR A 273 -5.63 -7.44 -12.10
N ARG A 274 -5.22 -8.44 -12.89
CA ARG A 274 -4.11 -8.29 -13.85
C ARG A 274 -4.42 -7.31 -14.98
N ALA A 275 -5.65 -7.32 -15.50
CA ALA A 275 -6.09 -6.33 -16.49
C ALA A 275 -5.97 -4.90 -15.96
N ALA A 276 -6.37 -4.69 -14.71
CA ALA A 276 -6.32 -3.37 -14.07
C ALA A 276 -4.89 -2.94 -13.72
N ARG A 277 -4.01 -3.87 -13.30
CA ARG A 277 -2.58 -3.60 -13.02
C ARG A 277 -1.75 -3.37 -14.27
N ALA A 278 -2.23 -3.78 -15.43
CA ALA A 278 -1.48 -3.70 -16.68
C ALA A 278 -1.18 -2.27 -17.14
N ALA A 279 -1.90 -1.28 -16.62
CA ALA A 279 -1.67 0.13 -16.90
C ALA A 279 -1.49 0.91 -15.59
N GLN A 280 -0.36 1.58 -15.48
CA GLN A 280 -0.07 2.53 -14.41
C GLN A 280 0.47 3.81 -15.05
N ALA A 281 -0.03 4.94 -14.56
CA ALA A 281 0.42 6.25 -15.02
C ALA A 281 0.95 7.08 -13.86
N VAL A 282 1.89 7.96 -14.19
CA VAL A 282 2.51 8.90 -13.26
C VAL A 282 2.44 10.28 -13.87
N TYR A 283 1.85 11.22 -13.13
CA TYR A 283 1.68 12.61 -13.55
C TYR A 283 2.41 13.55 -12.59
N SER A 284 3.18 14.49 -13.13
CA SER A 284 3.68 15.63 -12.36
C SER A 284 2.73 16.82 -12.53
N VAL A 285 2.26 17.39 -11.43
CA VAL A 285 1.36 18.55 -11.39
C VAL A 285 1.99 19.70 -10.58
N PRO A 286 1.68 20.97 -10.90
CA PRO A 286 2.27 22.11 -10.20
C PRO A 286 1.71 22.24 -8.77
N GLY A 287 2.59 22.55 -7.81
CA GLY A 287 2.23 22.77 -6.42
C GLY A 287 1.80 21.50 -5.67
N TRP A 288 1.42 21.67 -4.40
CA TRP A 288 1.06 20.56 -3.50
C TRP A 288 -0.43 20.44 -3.19
N LYS A 289 -1.23 21.42 -3.63
CA LYS A 289 -2.67 21.47 -3.41
C LYS A 289 -3.42 21.10 -4.68
N ASN A 290 -4.53 20.41 -4.49
CA ASN A 290 -5.49 20.16 -5.55
C ASN A 290 -6.35 21.42 -5.78
N PRO A 291 -7.24 21.44 -6.80
CA PRO A 291 -8.06 22.61 -7.12
C PRO A 291 -9.01 23.08 -6.00
N SER A 292 -9.29 22.23 -5.00
CA SER A 292 -10.09 22.61 -3.82
C SER A 292 -9.29 23.37 -2.76
N GLY A 293 -7.97 23.48 -2.92
CA GLY A 293 -7.05 24.07 -1.94
C GLY A 293 -6.57 23.10 -0.85
N ALA A 294 -7.09 21.87 -0.83
CA ALA A 294 -6.58 20.80 0.04
C ALA A 294 -5.32 20.17 -0.55
N LEU A 295 -4.44 19.63 0.30
CA LEU A 295 -3.29 18.86 -0.17
C LEU A 295 -3.72 17.61 -0.96
N TRP A 296 -2.90 17.22 -1.94
CA TRP A 296 -3.06 15.93 -2.59
C TRP A 296 -2.93 14.79 -1.57
N ARG A 297 -3.77 13.76 -1.69
CA ARG A 297 -3.73 12.58 -0.82
C ARG A 297 -3.92 11.30 -1.63
N PRO A 298 -3.28 10.20 -1.23
CA PRO A 298 -3.64 8.88 -1.74
C PRO A 298 -5.12 8.58 -1.49
N ARG A 299 -5.70 7.67 -2.28
CA ARG A 299 -7.13 7.30 -2.29
C ARG A 299 -8.07 8.39 -2.81
N GLN A 300 -7.60 9.61 -3.10
CA GLN A 300 -8.39 10.56 -3.89
C GLN A 300 -8.59 10.02 -5.31
N THR A 301 -9.76 10.32 -5.89
CA THR A 301 -10.08 9.98 -7.28
C THR A 301 -9.82 11.18 -8.18
N VAL A 302 -9.30 10.96 -9.37
CA VAL A 302 -9.15 11.96 -10.43
C VAL A 302 -9.80 11.47 -11.72
N THR A 303 -10.27 12.41 -12.53
CA THR A 303 -10.67 12.11 -13.91
C THR A 303 -9.48 12.37 -14.82
N LEU A 304 -9.05 11.36 -15.57
CA LEU A 304 -8.04 11.55 -16.62
C LEU A 304 -8.73 11.94 -17.94
N GLN A 305 -8.17 12.94 -18.61
CA GLN A 305 -8.47 13.34 -19.97
C GLN A 305 -7.15 13.54 -20.70
N ASP A 306 -6.50 12.44 -21.04
CA ASP A 306 -5.16 12.45 -21.62
C ASP A 306 -5.13 11.67 -22.93
N ASP A 307 -5.31 12.41 -24.03
CA ASP A 307 -5.27 11.84 -25.38
C ASP A 307 -3.85 11.41 -25.79
N LEU A 308 -2.81 12.04 -25.23
CA LEU A 308 -1.41 11.71 -25.54
C LEU A 308 -1.04 10.32 -25.01
N LEU A 309 -1.51 9.97 -23.82
CA LEU A 309 -1.33 8.64 -23.22
C LEU A 309 -2.51 7.69 -23.49
N SER A 310 -3.56 8.18 -24.17
CA SER A 310 -4.81 7.45 -24.41
C SER A 310 -5.46 6.93 -23.12
N LEU A 311 -5.48 7.77 -22.09
CA LEU A 311 -6.06 7.46 -20.78
C LEU A 311 -7.27 8.34 -20.51
N SER A 312 -8.37 7.70 -20.12
CA SER A 312 -9.62 8.39 -19.81
C SER A 312 -10.41 7.75 -18.67
N GLY A 313 -11.31 8.54 -18.10
CA GLY A 313 -12.23 8.12 -17.05
C GLY A 313 -11.65 8.32 -15.65
N ARG A 314 -12.24 7.63 -14.65
CA ARG A 314 -11.82 7.74 -13.25
C ARG A 314 -10.65 6.83 -12.94
N TRP A 315 -9.72 7.37 -12.15
CA TRP A 315 -8.53 6.71 -11.66
C TRP A 315 -8.30 7.11 -10.21
N ILE A 316 -7.69 6.22 -9.44
CA ILE A 316 -7.36 6.48 -8.04
C ILE A 316 -5.90 6.85 -7.95
N ILE A 317 -5.60 7.87 -7.14
CA ILE A 317 -4.25 8.22 -6.74
C ILE A 317 -3.76 7.17 -5.74
N THR A 318 -2.83 6.32 -6.16
CA THR A 318 -2.26 5.26 -5.32
C THR A 318 -1.09 5.76 -4.50
N GLN A 319 -0.37 6.76 -5.01
CA GLN A 319 0.75 7.40 -4.35
C GLN A 319 0.78 8.89 -4.69
N VAL A 320 1.11 9.68 -3.68
CA VAL A 320 1.43 11.10 -3.78
C VAL A 320 2.87 11.27 -3.32
N GLN A 321 3.69 11.92 -4.15
CA GLN A 321 5.01 12.37 -3.75
C GLN A 321 5.09 13.89 -3.90
N PHE A 322 5.19 14.58 -2.77
CA PHE A 322 5.48 16.02 -2.73
C PHE A 322 6.97 16.21 -2.91
N ARG A 323 7.36 16.97 -3.94
CA ARG A 323 8.76 17.33 -4.20
C ARG A 323 8.96 18.83 -4.14
N GLN A 324 10.11 19.23 -3.63
CA GLN A 324 10.68 20.55 -3.81
C GLN A 324 12.16 20.44 -4.10
N THR A 325 12.62 21.18 -5.11
CA THR A 325 14.05 21.42 -5.36
C THR A 325 14.25 22.88 -5.78
N ASP A 326 15.48 23.39 -5.66
CA ASP A 326 15.84 24.73 -6.15
C ASP A 326 15.53 24.95 -7.64
N ARG A 327 15.54 23.88 -8.45
CA ARG A 327 15.36 23.98 -9.90
C ARG A 327 13.91 23.85 -10.34
N GLU A 328 13.17 22.92 -9.74
CA GLU A 328 11.81 22.57 -10.17
C GLU A 328 10.72 23.29 -9.36
N GLY A 329 11.08 23.95 -8.26
CA GLY A 329 10.11 24.51 -7.33
C GLY A 329 9.30 23.40 -6.66
N THR A 330 8.03 23.68 -6.33
CA THR A 330 7.12 22.71 -5.69
C THR A 330 6.30 21.97 -6.73
N VAL A 331 6.45 20.64 -6.78
CA VAL A 331 5.76 19.75 -7.70
C VAL A 331 5.15 18.59 -6.91
N THR A 332 3.99 18.10 -7.34
CA THR A 332 3.46 16.83 -6.85
C THR A 332 3.52 15.79 -7.95
N GLU A 333 4.06 14.62 -7.65
CA GLU A 333 3.92 13.44 -8.50
C GLU A 333 2.79 12.55 -8.01
N LEU A 334 1.86 12.25 -8.91
CA LEU A 334 0.68 11.44 -8.67
C LEU A 334 0.85 10.13 -9.44
N THR A 335 1.00 9.03 -8.72
CA THR A 335 0.85 7.70 -9.33
C THR A 335 -0.62 7.34 -9.30
N VAL A 336 -1.16 6.94 -10.44
CA VAL A 336 -2.57 6.61 -10.59
C VAL A 336 -2.75 5.21 -11.19
N ALA A 337 -3.77 4.51 -10.72
CA ALA A 337 -4.19 3.21 -11.22
C ALA A 337 -5.72 3.04 -11.19
N ARG A 338 -6.22 2.01 -11.86
CA ARG A 338 -7.63 1.60 -11.76
C ARG A 338 -7.89 0.96 -10.40
N ALA A 339 -9.02 1.26 -9.78
CA ALA A 339 -9.39 0.71 -8.46
C ALA A 339 -9.36 -0.82 -8.43
N ALA A 340 -9.81 -1.46 -9.51
CA ALA A 340 -9.84 -2.91 -9.67
C ALA A 340 -8.45 -3.57 -9.56
N ALA A 341 -7.34 -2.82 -9.69
CA ALA A 341 -5.98 -3.34 -9.48
C ALA A 341 -5.71 -3.73 -8.01
N PHE A 342 -6.53 -3.22 -7.10
CA PHE A 342 -6.46 -3.39 -5.65
C PHE A 342 -7.63 -4.18 -5.08
N ALA A 343 -8.45 -4.79 -5.94
CA ALA A 343 -9.45 -5.72 -5.47
C ALA A 343 -8.75 -6.89 -4.76
N VAL A 344 -9.26 -7.30 -3.60
CA VAL A 344 -8.77 -8.47 -2.86
C VAL A 344 -9.91 -9.48 -2.77
N LEU A 345 -9.68 -10.68 -3.30
CA LEU A 345 -10.62 -11.77 -3.14
C LEU A 345 -10.44 -12.40 -1.75
N ALA A 346 -11.48 -12.40 -0.93
CA ALA A 346 -11.41 -12.94 0.41
C ALA A 346 -11.07 -14.44 0.41
N GLU A 347 -10.10 -14.82 1.23
CA GLU A 347 -9.73 -16.22 1.45
C GLU A 347 -10.40 -16.75 2.72
N PRO A 348 -11.09 -17.89 2.69
CA PRO A 348 -11.69 -18.45 3.89
C PRO A 348 -10.64 -18.82 4.94
N GLU A 349 -11.08 -18.90 6.18
CA GLU A 349 -10.26 -19.40 7.28
C GLU A 349 -10.00 -20.90 7.06
N LYS A 350 -8.73 -21.33 7.24
CA LYS A 350 -8.41 -22.76 7.22
C LYS A 350 -9.20 -23.44 8.34
N ALA A 351 -9.97 -24.47 7.99
CA ALA A 351 -10.68 -25.26 8.98
C ALA A 351 -9.67 -25.83 9.98
N THR A 352 -9.84 -25.53 11.26
CA THR A 352 -9.10 -26.21 12.32
C THR A 352 -9.60 -27.65 12.38
N GLY A 353 -8.91 -28.56 11.67
CA GLY A 353 -9.16 -29.99 11.81
C GLY A 353 -8.95 -30.38 13.27
N ALA A 354 -10.01 -30.85 13.92
CA ALA A 354 -9.88 -31.61 15.15
C ALA A 354 -9.12 -32.89 14.79
N ARG A 355 -7.80 -32.90 14.97
CA ARG A 355 -7.06 -34.16 15.10
C ARG A 355 -7.46 -34.74 16.45
N GLY A 356 -8.60 -35.42 16.49
CA GLY A 356 -8.86 -36.42 17.50
C GLY A 356 -7.76 -37.47 17.35
N TRP A 357 -6.94 -37.61 18.38
CA TRP A 357 -6.15 -38.82 18.54
C TRP A 357 -7.18 -39.85 19.01
N ASP A 358 -7.61 -40.73 18.11
CA ASP A 358 -8.39 -41.88 18.51
C ASP A 358 -7.48 -42.77 19.35
N GLU A 359 -7.66 -42.73 20.68
CA GLU A 359 -7.20 -43.77 21.59
C GLU A 359 -8.05 -45.03 21.33
N GLU A 360 -7.67 -45.81 20.31
CA GLU A 360 -8.01 -47.23 20.24
C GLU A 360 -6.73 -48.04 20.45
N ASP A 361 -6.39 -48.24 21.73
CA ASP A 361 -5.63 -49.38 22.23
C ASP A 361 -6.15 -49.70 23.63
N ALA A 362 -7.14 -50.59 23.70
CA ALA A 362 -7.61 -51.25 24.92
C ALA A 362 -7.93 -52.73 24.64
#